data_AF-A0A836LYU8-F1
#
_entry.id   AF-A0A836LYU8-F1
#
_cell.length_a   1.000
_cell.length_b   1.000
_cell.length_c   1.000
_cell.angle_alpha   90.00
_cell.angle_beta   90.00
_cell.angle_gamma   90.00
#
_symmetry.space_group_name_H-M   'P 1'
#
loop_
_entity.id
_entity.type
_entity.pdbx_description
1 polymer ?
#
loop_
_entity_poly.entity_id
_entity_poly.type
_entity_poly.pdbx_seq_one_letter_code
_entity_poly.pdbx_strand_id
1 'polypeptide(L)' 'MHCIKLLGDKLSARNFQSQVNEIHARMAVLNKFTDLGRPHTQVVT' A
#
# COMPACT_ATOMS: atom_id res chain seq x y z
N MET A 1 -15.78 -25.60 14.02
CA MET A 1 -15.25 -24.68 13.00
C MET A 1 -14.99 -23.24 13.51
N HIS A 2 -15.05 -22.96 14.82
CA HIS A 2 -14.85 -21.59 15.34
C HIS A 2 -13.36 -21.19 15.43
N CYS A 3 -12.50 -22.13 15.87
CA CYS A 3 -11.06 -21.87 16.05
C CYS A 3 -10.33 -21.54 14.73
N ILE A 4 -10.75 -22.12 13.60
CA ILE A 4 -10.18 -21.83 12.28
C ILE A 4 -10.51 -20.40 11.85
N LYS A 5 -11.73 -19.92 12.13
CA LYS A 5 -12.14 -18.54 11.84
C LYS A 5 -11.33 -17.53 12.66
N LEU A 6 -11.19 -17.77 13.97
CA LEU A 6 -10.37 -16.93 14.86
C LEU A 6 -8.90 -16.89 14.43
N LEU A 7 -8.37 -18.01 13.92
CA LEU A 7 -7.02 -18.07 13.38
C LEU A 7 -6.88 -17.22 12.11
N GLY A 8 -7.85 -17.32 11.20
CA GLY A 8 -7.91 -16.49 9.99
C GLY A 8 -8.02 -14.99 10.29
N ASP A 9 -8.84 -14.62 11.26
CA ASP A 9 -9.00 -13.22 11.70
C ASP A 9 -7.71 -12.68 12.32
N LYS A 10 -7.03 -13.47 13.16
CA LYS A 10 -5.76 -13.09 13.79
C LYS A 10 -4.62 -12.95 12.78
N LEU A 11 -4.57 -13.83 11.78
CA LEU A 11 -3.63 -13.73 10.66
C LEU A 11 -3.92 -12.49 9.82
N SER A 12 -5.18 -12.23 9.50
CA SER A 12 -5.58 -11.03 8.74
C SER A 12 -5.25 -9.75 9.49
N ALA A 13 -5.47 -9.72 10.81
CA ALA A 13 -5.13 -8.58 11.68
C ALA A 13 -3.61 -8.35 11.77
N ARG A 14 -2.79 -9.42 11.80
CA ARG A 14 -1.32 -9.30 11.70
C ARG A 14 -0.90 -8.67 10.38
N ASN A 15 -1.61 -9.00 9.31
CA ASN A 15 -1.29 -8.54 7.97
C ASN A 15 -1.90 -7.15 7.68
N PHE A 16 -2.86 -6.71 8.49
CA PHE A 16 -3.53 -5.41 8.36
C PHE A 16 -2.52 -4.27 8.50
N GLN A 17 -1.65 -4.32 9.51
CA GLN A 17 -0.61 -3.29 9.68
C GLN A 17 0.36 -3.26 8.49
N SER A 18 0.69 -4.41 7.92
CA SER A 18 1.54 -4.50 6.71
C SER A 18 0.86 -3.86 5.50
N GLN A 19 -0.44 -4.10 5.32
CA GLN A 19 -1.24 -3.49 4.24
C GLN A 19 -1.33 -1.97 4.40
N VAL A 20 -1.57 -1.48 5.62
CA VAL A 20 -1.59 -0.04 5.92
C VAL A 20 -0.23 0.61 5.60
N ASN A 21 0.87 -0.03 6.00
CA ASN A 21 2.22 0.48 5.72
C ASN A 21 2.51 0.53 4.21
N GLU A 22 2.07 -0.47 3.45
CA GLU A 22 2.21 -0.48 2.00
C GLU A 22 1.42 0.66 1.34
N ILE A 23 0.17 0.89 1.77
CA ILE A 23 -0.65 2.00 1.28
C ILE A 23 0.02 3.34 1.61
N HIS A 24 0.53 3.51 2.83
CA HIS A 24 1.26 4.73 3.20
C HIS A 24 2.50 4.95 2.34
N ALA A 25 3.27 3.89 2.05
CA ALA A 25 4.43 3.99 1.15
C ALA A 25 4.02 4.41 -0.26
N ARG A 26 2.94 3.82 -0.82
CA ARG A 26 2.39 4.22 -2.12
C ARG A 26 1.90 5.67 -2.12
N MET A 27 1.21 6.10 -1.06
CA MET A 27 0.78 7.50 -0.91
C MET A 27 1.97 8.46 -0.81
N ALA A 28 3.04 8.11 -0.11
CA ALA A 28 4.24 8.94 -0.02
C ALA A 28 4.91 9.15 -1.39
N VAL A 29 4.97 8.10 -2.22
CA VAL A 29 5.46 8.17 -3.60
C VAL A 29 4.55 9.07 -4.44
N LEU A 30 3.22 8.89 -4.37
CA LEU A 30 2.26 9.71 -5.10
C LEU A 30 2.33 11.19 -4.70
N ASN A 31 2.43 11.48 -3.41
CA ASN A 31 2.56 12.86 -2.93
C ASN A 31 3.84 13.53 -3.45
N LYS A 32 4.94 12.79 -3.61
CA LYS A 32 6.13 13.33 -4.28
C LYS A 32 5.87 13.68 -5.74
N PHE A 33 5.10 12.89 -6.47
CA PHE A 33 4.70 13.28 -7.83
C PHE A 33 3.76 14.49 -7.83
N THR A 34 2.88 14.63 -6.83
CA THR A 34 2.04 15.83 -6.70
C THR A 34 2.88 17.08 -6.42
N ASP A 35 3.85 16.99 -5.52
CA ASP A 35 4.79 18.08 -5.20
C ASP A 35 5.65 18.50 -6.40
N LEU A 36 6.14 17.52 -7.17
CA LEU A 36 6.94 17.74 -8.37
C LEU A 36 6.10 18.16 -9.59
N GLY A 37 4.78 18.12 -9.50
CA GLY A 37 3.87 18.34 -10.62
C GLY A 37 3.87 17.18 -11.64
N ARG A 38 3.21 17.39 -12.78
CA ARG A 38 3.01 16.32 -13.78
C ARG A 38 4.36 15.93 -14.40
N PRO A 39 4.83 14.67 -14.24
CA PRO A 39 6.10 14.25 -14.83
C PRO A 39 6.00 14.29 -16.35
N HIS A 40 7.02 14.87 -17.00
CA HIS A 40 7.11 14.91 -18.46
C HIS A 40 7.77 13.62 -18.96
N THR A 41 6.97 12.68 -19.45
CA THR A 41 7.48 11.46 -20.10
C THR A 41 8.02 11.81 -21.49
N GLN A 42 9.34 11.75 -21.67
CA GLN A 42 9.96 11.91 -22.99
C GLN A 42 10.05 10.56 -23.70
N VAL A 43 9.53 10.50 -24.93
CA VAL A 43 9.78 9.37 -25.83
C VAL A 43 11.14 9.60 -26.47
N VAL A 44 12.11 8.74 -26.18
CA VAL A 44 13.40 8.77 -26.86
C VAL A 44 13.21 8.16 -28.25
N THR A 45 13.44 8.97 -29.29
CA THR A 45 13.44 8.52 -30.70
C THR A 45 14.86 8.21 -31.14
#